data_AF-A0A1V6F9N1-F1
#
_entry.id   AF-A0A1V6F9N1-F1
#
_cell.length_a   1.000
_cell.length_b   1.000
_cell.length_c   1.000
_cell.angle_alpha   90.00
_cell.angle_beta   90.00
_cell.angle_gamma   90.00
#
_symmetry.space_group_name_H-M   'P 1'
#
loop_
_entity.id
_entity.type
_entity.pdbx_description
1 polymer ?
#
loop_
_entity_poly.entity_id
_entity_poly.type
_entity_poly.pdbx_seq_one_letter_code
_entity_poly.pdbx_strand_id
1 'polypeptide(L)'
;MDLPTLIEHEPNIIHDQYVTVSIYASQDNGLTWSLPINHVSGDVGPNISPGNGKHIVWDVLAEHPNIIYENVKFKVVADDGVIDLTAGLIAYYPFNGNANDMSGNGNNGSVAGATLSEDRFGNPDSAYYFDGNDYINIGQLPQLQGAQGITVSCWVRRTSSNRYDGFVGKWYTTPASTNNVFLLYNGENDASYCNASGFLNKGAFAVSYRNTSDGATGVAGTSIIQPNTWTHVVGVWSSADGRSAIYKNGLLDNERIETQSINQPLFYNTSYPAMIGNWGYLWGSNYYMIGYIDDVRIYNRALTEAEINQLYNN
;
A
#
# COMPACT_ATOMS: atom_id res chain seq x y z
N MET A 1 -49.27 -3.06 12.06
CA MET A 1 -47.89 -2.88 12.60
C MET A 1 -47.03 -3.49 11.52
N ASP A 2 -46.70 -2.69 10.52
CA ASP A 2 -46.00 -3.15 9.32
C ASP A 2 -44.51 -3.24 9.64
N LEU A 3 -43.93 -4.41 9.39
CA LEU A 3 -42.49 -4.62 9.52
C LEU A 3 -41.77 -3.85 8.39
N PRO A 4 -40.59 -3.27 8.64
CA PRO A 4 -39.86 -2.58 7.60
C PRO A 4 -39.35 -3.60 6.56
N THR A 5 -39.65 -3.35 5.29
CA THR A 5 -38.97 -3.97 4.16
C THR A 5 -37.47 -3.68 4.24
N LEU A 6 -36.67 -4.74 4.37
CA LEU A 6 -35.23 -4.68 4.07
C LEU A 6 -35.09 -4.29 2.60
N ILE A 7 -34.56 -3.11 2.33
CA ILE A 7 -34.01 -2.80 1.01
C ILE A 7 -32.61 -3.43 1.02
N GLU A 8 -32.51 -4.68 0.57
CA GLU A 8 -31.22 -5.23 0.20
C GLU A 8 -30.76 -4.47 -1.05
N HIS A 9 -29.69 -3.70 -0.87
CA HIS A 9 -28.94 -3.13 -1.98
C HIS A 9 -28.21 -4.30 -2.64
N GLU A 10 -28.91 -5.04 -3.51
CA GLU A 10 -28.27 -5.98 -4.42
C GLU A 10 -27.24 -5.18 -5.22
N PRO A 11 -25.93 -5.50 -5.13
CA PRO A 11 -24.96 -4.89 -6.04
C PRO A 11 -25.41 -5.23 -7.45
N ASN A 12 -25.29 -4.28 -8.39
CA ASN A 12 -25.51 -4.54 -9.81
C ASN A 12 -24.53 -5.63 -10.26
N ILE A 13 -24.93 -6.90 -10.17
CA ILE A 13 -24.19 -8.01 -10.73
C ILE A 13 -24.34 -7.88 -12.24
N ILE A 14 -23.32 -7.30 -12.88
CA ILE A 14 -23.19 -7.32 -14.32
C ILE A 14 -23.07 -8.80 -14.71
N HIS A 15 -24.07 -9.30 -15.43
CA HIS A 15 -24.27 -10.72 -15.74
C HIS A 15 -23.16 -11.37 -16.61
N ASP A 16 -22.08 -10.63 -16.91
CA ASP A 16 -21.00 -10.99 -17.84
C ASP A 16 -19.58 -10.84 -17.23
N GLN A 17 -19.43 -10.79 -15.90
CA GLN A 17 -18.09 -10.81 -15.30
C GLN A 17 -17.46 -12.19 -15.42
N TYR A 18 -16.39 -12.28 -16.21
CA TYR A 18 -15.57 -13.47 -16.31
C TYR A 18 -14.73 -13.59 -15.03
N VAL A 19 -14.93 -14.68 -14.30
CA VAL A 19 -14.10 -15.05 -13.17
C VAL A 19 -13.00 -15.99 -13.66
N THR A 20 -11.74 -15.62 -13.44
CA THR A 20 -10.62 -16.54 -13.60
C THR A 20 -10.59 -17.46 -12.40
N VAL A 21 -10.83 -18.76 -12.63
CA VAL A 21 -10.67 -19.79 -11.60
C VAL A 21 -9.34 -20.50 -11.79
N SER A 22 -8.42 -20.31 -10.85
CA SER A 22 -7.10 -20.95 -10.83
C SER A 22 -7.06 -22.06 -9.78
N ILE A 23 -6.42 -23.18 -10.11
CA ILE A 23 -6.16 -24.28 -9.18
C ILE A 23 -4.66 -24.36 -8.93
N TYR A 24 -4.28 -24.51 -7.68
CA TYR A 24 -2.90 -24.67 -7.23
C TYR A 24 -2.77 -25.92 -6.39
N ALA A 25 -1.59 -26.52 -6.45
CA ALA A 25 -1.23 -27.64 -5.60
C ALA A 25 0.11 -27.41 -4.90
N SER A 26 0.20 -27.94 -3.69
CA SER A 26 1.35 -27.86 -2.81
C SER A 26 1.74 -29.27 -2.36
N GLN A 27 3.04 -29.54 -2.25
CA GLN A 27 3.59 -30.80 -1.74
C GLN A 27 4.16 -30.67 -0.31
N ASP A 28 4.19 -29.46 0.24
CA ASP A 28 4.88 -29.09 1.47
C ASP A 28 3.93 -28.47 2.50
N ASN A 29 2.71 -29.03 2.61
CA ASN A 29 1.68 -28.61 3.55
C ASN A 29 1.20 -27.15 3.34
N GLY A 30 1.24 -26.64 2.11
CA GLY A 30 0.77 -25.31 1.74
C GLY A 30 1.82 -24.20 1.88
N LEU A 31 3.08 -24.54 2.16
CA LEU A 31 4.17 -23.55 2.24
C LEU A 31 4.51 -22.99 0.85
N THR A 32 4.54 -23.83 -0.18
CA THR A 32 4.70 -23.43 -1.57
C THR A 32 3.61 -24.06 -2.47
N TRP A 33 3.17 -23.30 -3.49
CA TRP A 33 2.08 -23.67 -4.41
C TRP A 33 2.62 -23.98 -5.80
N SER A 34 3.69 -24.78 -5.87
CA SER A 34 4.52 -24.97 -7.07
C SER A 34 4.36 -26.32 -7.74
N LEU A 35 3.52 -27.23 -7.22
CA LEU A 35 3.28 -28.52 -7.86
C LEU A 35 2.52 -28.28 -9.19
N PRO A 36 3.10 -28.60 -10.36
CA PRO A 36 2.48 -28.28 -11.64
C PRO A 36 1.16 -29.03 -11.84
N ILE A 37 0.16 -28.31 -12.34
CA ILE A 37 -1.12 -28.83 -12.81
C ILE A 37 -1.16 -28.53 -14.31
N ASN A 38 -0.90 -29.53 -15.15
CA ASN A 38 -0.75 -29.31 -16.60
C ASN A 38 -2.08 -29.46 -17.34
N HIS A 39 -3.02 -30.21 -16.78
CA HIS A 39 -4.28 -30.54 -17.39
C HIS A 39 -5.40 -30.62 -16.35
N VAL A 40 -6.46 -29.88 -16.61
CA VAL A 40 -7.72 -29.94 -15.87
C VAL A 40 -8.86 -30.13 -16.86
N SER A 41 -9.93 -30.77 -16.42
CA SER A 41 -11.12 -31.06 -17.20
C SER A 41 -12.38 -30.59 -16.48
N GLY A 42 -13.54 -30.69 -17.15
CA GLY A 42 -14.83 -30.21 -16.62
C GLY A 42 -15.20 -28.82 -17.16
N ASP A 43 -15.75 -27.98 -16.29
CA ASP A 43 -16.18 -26.62 -16.58
C ASP A 43 -14.99 -25.64 -16.62
N VAL A 44 -14.07 -25.86 -17.56
CA VAL A 44 -12.85 -25.06 -17.74
C VAL A 44 -12.81 -24.40 -19.11
N GLY A 45 -12.32 -23.16 -19.16
CA GLY A 45 -12.09 -22.41 -20.41
C GLY A 45 -13.11 -21.29 -20.68
N PRO A 46 -12.87 -20.50 -21.75
CA PRO A 46 -13.56 -19.23 -21.97
C PRO A 46 -15.05 -19.37 -22.35
N ASN A 47 -15.52 -20.58 -22.67
CA ASN A 47 -16.89 -20.82 -23.14
C ASN A 47 -17.84 -21.31 -22.03
N ILE A 48 -17.40 -21.32 -20.78
CA ILE A 48 -18.21 -21.76 -19.66
C ILE A 48 -19.09 -20.61 -19.18
N SER A 49 -20.41 -20.77 -19.29
CA SER A 49 -21.35 -19.79 -18.75
C SER A 49 -21.28 -19.73 -17.22
N PRO A 50 -21.31 -18.53 -16.61
CA PRO A 50 -21.41 -18.37 -15.16
C PRO A 50 -22.62 -19.10 -14.56
N GLY A 51 -22.50 -19.57 -13.32
CA GLY A 51 -23.60 -20.20 -12.59
C GLY A 51 -23.15 -21.21 -11.53
N ASN A 52 -24.10 -21.76 -10.80
CA ASN A 52 -23.86 -22.75 -9.75
C ASN A 52 -23.63 -24.15 -10.34
N GLY A 53 -22.98 -25.03 -9.56
CA GLY A 53 -22.78 -26.44 -9.93
C GLY A 53 -21.67 -26.69 -10.95
N LYS A 54 -20.66 -25.82 -11.01
CA LYS A 54 -19.48 -26.01 -11.86
C LYS A 54 -18.49 -26.97 -11.23
N HIS A 55 -17.80 -27.74 -12.05
CA HIS A 55 -16.84 -28.74 -11.63
C HIS A 55 -15.55 -28.63 -12.42
N ILE A 56 -14.42 -28.52 -11.72
CA ILE A 56 -13.10 -28.68 -12.31
C ILE A 56 -12.49 -29.96 -11.74
N VAL A 57 -11.98 -30.82 -12.61
CA VAL A 57 -11.40 -32.11 -12.26
C VAL A 57 -9.93 -32.13 -12.68
N TRP A 58 -9.05 -32.38 -11.71
CA TRP A 58 -7.65 -32.68 -11.95
C TRP A 58 -7.39 -34.15 -11.61
N ASP A 59 -6.95 -34.94 -12.60
CA ASP A 59 -6.47 -36.31 -12.35
C ASP A 59 -4.99 -36.27 -11.94
N VAL A 60 -4.79 -36.16 -10.62
CA VAL A 60 -3.46 -36.02 -10.02
C VAL A 60 -2.56 -37.21 -10.38
N LEU A 61 -3.11 -38.43 -10.43
CA LEU A 61 -2.31 -39.64 -10.66
C LEU A 61 -1.98 -39.84 -12.14
N ALA A 62 -2.77 -39.27 -13.05
CA ALA A 62 -2.40 -39.23 -14.46
C ALA A 62 -1.15 -38.37 -14.71
N GLU A 63 -0.99 -37.27 -13.98
CA GLU A 63 0.16 -36.36 -14.13
C GLU A 63 1.34 -36.68 -13.22
N HIS A 64 1.04 -37.15 -12.01
CA HIS A 64 2.02 -37.46 -10.96
C HIS A 64 1.83 -38.92 -10.49
N PRO A 65 2.14 -39.92 -11.33
CA PRO A 65 1.83 -41.33 -11.05
C PRO A 65 2.60 -41.91 -9.85
N ASN A 66 3.68 -41.26 -9.43
CA ASN A 66 4.50 -41.64 -8.29
C ASN A 66 4.36 -40.68 -7.10
N ILE A 67 3.24 -39.96 -7.01
CA ILE A 67 3.02 -39.01 -5.91
C ILE A 67 2.93 -39.79 -4.58
N ILE A 68 3.98 -39.69 -3.76
CA ILE A 68 4.03 -40.25 -2.41
C ILE A 68 4.35 -39.08 -1.47
N TYR A 69 3.37 -38.23 -1.25
CA TYR A 69 3.51 -37.05 -0.40
C TYR A 69 2.38 -37.05 0.64
N GLU A 70 2.74 -37.05 1.93
CA GLU A 70 1.78 -37.08 3.03
C GLU A 70 1.08 -35.73 3.26
N ASN A 71 1.58 -34.65 2.63
CA ASN A 71 1.21 -33.27 2.92
C ASN A 71 0.71 -32.49 1.68
N VAL A 72 0.08 -33.16 0.73
CA VAL A 72 -0.46 -32.47 -0.45
C VAL A 72 -1.63 -31.57 -0.05
N LYS A 73 -1.60 -30.30 -0.49
CA LYS A 73 -2.71 -29.34 -0.34
C LYS A 73 -3.14 -28.83 -1.70
N PHE A 74 -4.43 -28.48 -1.82
CA PHE A 74 -5.00 -27.86 -3.01
C PHE A 74 -5.61 -26.52 -2.62
N LYS A 75 -5.51 -25.54 -3.51
CA LYS A 75 -6.11 -24.21 -3.36
C LYS A 75 -6.81 -23.85 -4.67
N VAL A 76 -8.06 -23.40 -4.55
CA VAL A 76 -8.82 -22.84 -5.66
C VAL A 76 -8.96 -21.35 -5.41
N VAL A 77 -8.66 -20.54 -6.41
CA VAL A 77 -8.79 -19.07 -6.36
C VAL A 77 -9.71 -18.64 -7.46
N ALA A 78 -10.75 -17.90 -7.11
CA ALA A 78 -11.66 -17.24 -8.05
C ALA A 78 -11.33 -15.75 -8.04
N ASP A 79 -11.00 -15.20 -9.21
CA ASP A 79 -10.64 -13.80 -9.42
C ASP A 79 -11.59 -13.22 -10.48
N ASP A 80 -12.51 -12.34 -10.06
CA ASP A 80 -13.48 -11.67 -10.93
C ASP A 80 -12.89 -10.46 -11.68
N GLY A 81 -11.58 -10.24 -11.55
CA GLY A 81 -10.86 -9.09 -12.09
C GLY A 81 -11.19 -7.78 -11.38
N VAL A 82 -12.00 -7.81 -10.30
CA VAL A 82 -12.29 -6.63 -9.49
C VAL A 82 -11.12 -6.38 -8.57
N ILE A 83 -10.51 -5.21 -8.76
CA ILE A 83 -9.48 -4.72 -7.88
C ILE A 83 -10.14 -4.19 -6.61
N ASP A 84 -9.99 -4.95 -5.52
CA ASP A 84 -10.45 -4.56 -4.20
C ASP A 84 -9.39 -3.71 -3.46
N LEU A 85 -9.61 -2.40 -3.47
CA LEU A 85 -8.78 -1.44 -2.73
C LEU A 85 -9.12 -1.37 -1.23
N THR A 86 -10.04 -2.19 -0.73
CA THR A 86 -10.32 -2.27 0.72
C THR A 86 -9.51 -3.38 1.39
N ALA A 87 -9.09 -4.40 0.63
CA ALA A 87 -8.23 -5.46 1.13
C ALA A 87 -6.93 -4.90 1.70
N GLY A 88 -6.67 -5.18 2.98
CA GLY A 88 -5.46 -4.74 3.69
C GLY A 88 -5.40 -3.23 3.97
N LEU A 89 -6.47 -2.48 3.72
CA LEU A 89 -6.54 -1.05 4.00
C LEU A 89 -6.55 -0.81 5.52
N ILE A 90 -5.60 -0.02 6.02
CA ILE A 90 -5.45 0.35 7.44
C ILE A 90 -6.10 1.70 7.71
N ALA A 91 -5.92 2.65 6.79
CA ALA A 91 -6.41 4.01 6.95
C ALA A 91 -6.69 4.64 5.60
N TYR A 92 -7.76 5.42 5.50
CA TYR A 92 -8.11 6.20 4.32
C TYR A 92 -8.63 7.59 4.72
N TYR A 93 -7.94 8.63 4.29
CA TYR A 93 -8.32 10.02 4.53
C TYR A 93 -8.60 10.72 3.20
N PRO A 94 -9.87 10.78 2.75
CA PRO A 94 -10.26 11.55 1.56
C PRO A 94 -10.29 13.06 1.81
N PHE A 95 -10.17 13.50 3.07
CA PHE A 95 -10.24 14.89 3.48
C PHE A 95 -11.49 15.68 3.09
N ASN A 96 -12.60 15.00 2.79
CA ASN A 96 -13.92 15.60 2.54
C ASN A 96 -14.51 16.24 3.82
N GLY A 97 -14.00 17.41 4.17
CA GLY A 97 -14.43 18.27 5.27
C GLY A 97 -13.81 17.98 6.64
N ASN A 98 -12.99 16.92 6.77
CA ASN A 98 -12.34 16.54 8.03
C ASN A 98 -11.20 15.53 7.82
N ALA A 99 -10.47 15.19 8.88
CA ALA A 99 -9.42 14.17 8.87
C ALA A 99 -9.89 12.80 9.41
N ASN A 100 -11.16 12.42 9.25
CA ASN A 100 -11.65 11.11 9.70
C ASN A 100 -11.14 9.98 8.80
N ASP A 101 -10.93 8.82 9.41
CA ASP A 101 -10.54 7.60 8.74
C ASP A 101 -11.77 6.89 8.16
N MET A 102 -11.84 6.84 6.83
CA MET A 102 -12.90 6.20 6.05
C MET A 102 -12.61 4.74 5.71
N SER A 103 -11.52 4.15 6.22
CA SER A 103 -11.26 2.71 6.08
C SER A 103 -12.14 1.84 6.98
N GLY A 104 -12.78 2.43 7.99
CA GLY A 104 -13.55 1.71 9.02
C GLY A 104 -12.71 1.22 10.20
N ASN A 105 -11.40 1.48 10.23
CA ASN A 105 -10.50 1.04 11.30
C ASN A 105 -10.38 2.01 12.49
N GLY A 106 -10.99 3.18 12.40
CA GLY A 106 -11.05 4.14 13.50
C GLY A 106 -9.74 4.90 13.76
N ASN A 107 -8.82 4.93 12.80
CA ASN A 107 -7.57 5.70 12.90
C ASN A 107 -7.80 7.20 12.62
N ASN A 108 -8.84 7.82 13.18
CA ASN A 108 -9.19 9.21 12.90
C ASN A 108 -8.03 10.16 13.20
N GLY A 109 -7.80 11.10 12.28
CA GLY A 109 -6.75 12.09 12.38
C GLY A 109 -7.09 13.23 13.35
N SER A 110 -6.12 13.62 14.17
CA SER A 110 -6.16 14.85 14.95
C SER A 110 -5.33 15.91 14.24
N VAL A 111 -6.00 16.93 13.71
CA VAL A 111 -5.38 18.04 12.96
C VAL A 111 -4.66 18.98 13.93
N ALA A 112 -3.39 19.29 13.65
CA ALA A 112 -2.60 20.29 14.32
C ALA A 112 -2.17 21.35 13.29
N GLY A 113 -2.90 22.47 13.27
CA GLY A 113 -2.59 23.67 12.46
C GLY A 113 -3.00 23.60 10.98
N ALA A 114 -2.93 22.43 10.34
CA ALA A 114 -3.30 22.26 8.94
C ALA A 114 -4.75 22.72 8.67
N THR A 115 -4.99 23.31 7.50
CA THR A 115 -6.30 23.88 7.14
C THR A 115 -6.89 23.21 5.90
N LEU A 116 -8.22 23.10 5.85
CA LEU A 116 -8.91 22.56 4.68
C LEU A 116 -8.70 23.44 3.45
N SER A 117 -8.63 22.82 2.28
CA SER A 117 -8.42 23.49 1.00
C SER A 117 -9.04 22.71 -0.15
N GLU A 118 -8.87 23.23 -1.36
CA GLU A 118 -9.32 22.58 -2.59
C GLU A 118 -8.44 21.39 -2.97
N ASP A 119 -9.08 20.33 -3.47
CA ASP A 119 -8.41 19.14 -4.01
C ASP A 119 -7.86 19.34 -5.44
N ARG A 120 -7.50 18.24 -6.10
CA ARG A 120 -7.03 18.22 -7.50
C ARG A 120 -8.10 18.54 -8.55
N PHE A 121 -9.37 18.51 -8.17
CA PHE A 121 -10.51 18.79 -9.03
C PHE A 121 -11.16 20.15 -8.72
N GLY A 122 -10.64 20.90 -7.74
CA GLY A 122 -11.19 22.17 -7.30
C GLY A 122 -12.39 22.03 -6.35
N ASN A 123 -12.61 20.84 -5.78
CA ASN A 123 -13.64 20.65 -4.78
C ASN A 123 -13.19 21.31 -3.47
N PRO A 124 -14.00 22.22 -2.88
CA PRO A 124 -13.64 22.87 -1.63
C PRO A 124 -13.58 21.86 -0.48
N ASP A 125 -12.78 22.16 0.54
CA ASP A 125 -12.66 21.38 1.76
C ASP A 125 -12.44 19.87 1.51
N SER A 126 -11.64 19.54 0.50
CA SER A 126 -11.37 18.17 0.05
C SER A 126 -9.87 17.83 0.02
N ALA A 127 -9.03 18.70 0.58
CA ALA A 127 -7.61 18.45 0.83
C ALA A 127 -7.17 19.25 2.07
N TYR A 128 -5.96 18.98 2.60
CA TYR A 128 -5.35 19.83 3.63
C TYR A 128 -4.14 20.60 3.10
N TYR A 129 -4.06 21.88 3.44
CA TYR A 129 -2.88 22.73 3.34
C TYR A 129 -2.06 22.70 4.63
N PHE A 130 -0.75 22.59 4.48
CA PHE A 130 0.27 22.58 5.53
C PHE A 130 1.24 23.75 5.30
N ASP A 131 1.53 24.52 6.35
CA ASP A 131 2.31 25.76 6.29
C ASP A 131 3.80 25.62 6.69
N GLY A 132 4.22 24.42 7.09
CA GLY A 132 5.61 24.12 7.49
C GLY A 132 5.83 23.97 8.99
N ASN A 133 4.79 24.00 9.81
CA ASN A 133 4.81 23.47 11.19
C ASN A 133 3.61 22.57 11.53
N ASP A 134 2.73 22.36 10.55
CA ASP A 134 1.48 21.61 10.67
C ASP A 134 1.64 20.10 10.52
N TYR A 135 0.75 19.33 11.13
CA TYR A 135 0.63 17.89 10.90
C TYR A 135 -0.77 17.38 11.23
N ILE A 136 -1.10 16.17 10.76
CA ILE A 136 -2.27 15.42 11.23
C ILE A 136 -1.76 14.15 11.91
N ASN A 137 -2.03 14.01 13.20
CA ASN A 137 -1.66 12.81 13.96
C ASN A 137 -2.69 11.70 13.72
N ILE A 138 -2.26 10.57 13.18
CA ILE A 138 -3.11 9.43 12.83
C ILE A 138 -2.87 8.19 13.74
N GLY A 139 -2.24 8.40 14.89
CA GLY A 139 -2.12 7.39 15.94
C GLY A 139 -1.05 6.34 15.67
N GLN A 140 -1.18 5.17 16.30
CA GLN A 140 -0.10 4.18 16.35
C GLN A 140 -0.09 3.19 15.19
N LEU A 141 -1.24 2.94 14.56
CA LEU A 141 -1.43 1.97 13.47
C LEU A 141 -1.02 0.53 13.85
N PRO A 142 -1.59 -0.09 14.90
CA PRO A 142 -1.25 -1.45 15.33
C PRO A 142 -1.45 -2.53 14.25
N GLN A 143 -2.26 -2.27 13.23
CA GLN A 143 -2.48 -3.14 12.07
C GLN A 143 -1.20 -3.39 11.25
N LEU A 144 -0.14 -2.60 11.46
CA LEU A 144 1.17 -2.82 10.85
C LEU A 144 2.00 -3.90 11.55
N GLN A 145 1.64 -4.29 12.78
CA GLN A 145 2.38 -5.29 13.52
C GLN A 145 2.31 -6.65 12.80
N GLY A 146 3.47 -7.16 12.38
CA GLY A 146 3.57 -8.44 11.67
C GLY A 146 3.27 -8.35 10.16
N ALA A 147 3.02 -7.16 9.62
CA ALA A 147 2.80 -6.98 8.19
C ALA A 147 4.04 -7.37 7.39
N GLN A 148 3.87 -8.15 6.33
CA GLN A 148 4.96 -8.57 5.42
C GLN A 148 5.04 -7.71 4.16
N GLY A 149 4.20 -6.69 4.06
CA GLY A 149 4.28 -5.65 3.07
C GLY A 149 3.62 -4.38 3.58
N ILE A 150 3.87 -3.26 2.91
CA ILE A 150 3.22 -2.00 3.22
C ILE A 150 3.08 -1.19 1.94
N THR A 151 1.97 -0.47 1.82
CA THR A 151 1.80 0.57 0.79
C THR A 151 1.31 1.85 1.44
N VAL A 152 1.92 2.97 1.06
CA VAL A 152 1.50 4.31 1.49
C VAL A 152 1.27 5.13 0.22
N SER A 153 0.07 5.67 0.07
CA SER A 153 -0.37 6.44 -1.10
C SER A 153 -0.91 7.79 -0.67
N CYS A 154 -0.60 8.83 -1.43
CA CYS A 154 -1.21 10.15 -1.27
C CYS A 154 -1.10 10.95 -2.56
N TRP A 155 -1.99 11.93 -2.72
CA TRP A 155 -1.78 13.02 -3.64
C TRP A 155 -1.08 14.17 -2.92
N VAL A 156 -0.08 14.77 -3.58
CA VAL A 156 0.66 15.90 -3.02
C VAL A 156 0.79 17.03 -4.04
N ARG A 157 0.68 18.27 -3.56
CA ARG A 157 1.04 19.49 -4.31
C ARG A 157 1.94 20.36 -3.45
N ARG A 158 3.24 20.22 -3.64
CA ARG A 158 4.25 21.02 -2.92
C ARG A 158 4.26 22.45 -3.43
N THR A 159 4.46 23.46 -2.58
CA THR A 159 4.52 24.87 -3.03
C THR A 159 5.96 25.40 -3.14
N SER A 160 6.94 24.63 -2.71
CA SER A 160 8.36 25.01 -2.71
C SER A 160 9.24 23.86 -3.20
N SER A 161 10.43 24.22 -3.69
CA SER A 161 11.50 23.27 -4.06
C SER A 161 12.57 23.22 -2.97
N ASN A 162 13.40 22.18 -3.02
CA ASN A 162 14.61 22.02 -2.20
C ASN A 162 14.34 21.92 -0.70
N ARG A 163 13.29 21.18 -0.33
CA ARG A 163 12.91 20.87 1.06
C ARG A 163 12.67 19.38 1.22
N TYR A 164 12.71 18.90 2.45
CA TYR A 164 12.61 17.48 2.77
C TYR A 164 11.18 16.97 3.01
N ASP A 165 10.18 17.88 2.95
CA ASP A 165 8.72 17.65 3.08
C ASP A 165 8.27 16.21 3.36
N GLY A 166 7.81 15.93 4.58
CA GLY A 166 7.14 14.67 4.90
C GLY A 166 5.74 14.62 4.35
N PHE A 167 5.41 13.55 3.63
CA PHE A 167 4.04 13.34 3.18
C PHE A 167 3.28 12.53 4.22
N VAL A 168 3.76 11.32 4.50
CA VAL A 168 3.20 10.45 5.55
C VAL A 168 4.34 9.65 6.16
N GLY A 169 4.47 9.67 7.49
CA GLY A 169 5.59 9.01 8.12
C GLY A 169 5.32 8.59 9.56
N LYS A 170 5.97 7.49 9.94
CA LYS A 170 6.13 7.00 11.31
C LYS A 170 7.62 6.78 11.53
N TRP A 171 8.34 7.90 11.62
CA TRP A 171 9.80 7.96 11.60
C TRP A 171 10.38 8.82 12.74
N TYR A 172 11.61 8.53 13.12
CA TYR A 172 12.43 9.23 14.10
C TYR A 172 13.83 9.52 13.50
N THR A 173 14.37 10.71 13.76
CA THR A 173 15.48 11.31 12.98
C THR A 173 16.86 10.67 13.16
N THR A 174 17.07 9.78 14.12
CA THR A 174 18.39 9.16 14.26
C THR A 174 18.47 7.93 13.37
N PRO A 175 19.45 7.84 12.44
CA PRO A 175 19.62 6.67 11.56
C PRO A 175 19.85 5.35 12.32
N ALA A 176 20.22 5.43 13.61
CA ALA A 176 20.37 4.29 14.49
C ALA A 176 19.13 4.00 15.36
N SER A 177 18.00 4.70 15.14
CA SER A 177 16.83 4.53 15.98
C SER A 177 16.07 3.26 15.65
N THR A 178 15.86 2.47 16.68
CA THR A 178 14.97 1.32 16.78
C THR A 178 13.49 1.69 16.73
N ASN A 179 13.12 2.89 16.26
CA ASN A 179 11.77 3.43 16.37
C ASN A 179 11.13 3.78 15.01
N ASN A 180 11.84 3.58 13.91
CA ASN A 180 11.37 3.88 12.56
C ASN A 180 10.50 2.75 12.04
N VAL A 181 9.45 3.07 11.27
CA VAL A 181 8.59 2.06 10.63
C VAL A 181 8.52 2.31 9.13
N PHE A 182 7.99 3.46 8.70
CA PHE A 182 7.91 3.83 7.29
C PHE A 182 7.98 5.35 7.12
N LEU A 183 8.38 5.79 5.93
CA LEU A 183 8.44 7.19 5.56
C LEU A 183 8.24 7.37 4.06
N LEU A 184 7.19 8.11 3.68
CA LEU A 184 6.98 8.63 2.33
C LEU A 184 7.19 10.14 2.36
N TYR A 185 8.14 10.63 1.56
CA TYR A 185 8.66 11.99 1.71
C TYR A 185 9.29 12.53 0.43
N ASN A 186 9.65 13.82 0.43
CA ASN A 186 10.24 14.52 -0.71
C ASN A 186 11.77 14.38 -0.85
N GLY A 187 12.33 13.22 -0.55
CA GLY A 187 13.75 12.96 -0.76
C GLY A 187 14.73 13.87 0.00
N GLU A 188 16.02 13.53 -0.06
CA GLU A 188 17.11 14.20 0.64
C GLU A 188 18.33 14.37 -0.27
N ASN A 189 19.31 15.14 0.19
CA ASN A 189 20.62 15.20 -0.46
C ASN A 189 21.49 13.98 -0.11
N ASP A 190 21.37 13.45 1.11
CA ASP A 190 22.16 12.33 1.58
C ASP A 190 21.42 11.00 1.42
N ALA A 191 22.17 9.94 1.11
CA ALA A 191 21.67 8.58 0.91
C ALA A 191 21.29 7.86 2.22
N SER A 192 20.93 8.59 3.27
CA SER A 192 20.83 8.07 4.65
C SER A 192 19.90 6.86 4.79
N TYR A 193 18.83 6.81 3.98
CA TYR A 193 17.80 5.77 4.05
C TYR A 193 17.51 5.08 2.71
N CYS A 194 18.15 5.54 1.63
CA CYS A 194 17.88 5.12 0.26
C CYS A 194 19.17 4.75 -0.48
N ASN A 195 19.05 4.04 -1.60
CA ASN A 195 20.17 3.58 -2.42
C ASN A 195 20.92 4.67 -3.22
N ALA A 196 20.53 5.94 -3.10
CA ALA A 196 21.12 7.03 -3.88
C ALA A 196 21.22 8.31 -3.05
N SER A 197 22.19 9.17 -3.35
CA SER A 197 22.26 10.57 -2.90
C SER A 197 21.71 11.52 -3.98
N GLY A 198 21.47 12.78 -3.64
CA GLY A 198 21.05 13.80 -4.61
C GLY A 198 19.65 13.57 -5.20
N PHE A 199 18.70 13.15 -4.35
CA PHE A 199 17.31 12.86 -4.73
C PHE A 199 16.31 13.87 -4.16
N LEU A 200 16.79 15.04 -3.75
CA LEU A 200 15.96 16.16 -3.37
C LEU A 200 14.95 16.49 -4.47
N ASN A 201 13.68 16.68 -4.09
CA ASN A 201 12.53 16.87 -4.98
C ASN A 201 12.10 15.64 -5.80
N LYS A 202 12.76 14.48 -5.67
CA LYS A 202 12.39 13.29 -6.44
C LYS A 202 11.47 12.33 -5.71
N GLY A 203 11.20 12.58 -4.43
CA GLY A 203 10.45 11.67 -3.59
C GLY A 203 11.26 10.43 -3.21
N ALA A 204 10.90 9.82 -2.09
CA ALA A 204 11.49 8.59 -1.63
C ALA A 204 10.52 7.84 -0.71
N PHE A 205 10.69 6.51 -0.66
CA PHE A 205 10.00 5.65 0.27
C PHE A 205 11.01 4.81 1.03
N ALA A 206 10.95 4.85 2.35
CA ALA A 206 11.79 4.06 3.24
C ALA A 206 10.94 3.29 4.25
N VAL A 207 11.42 2.12 4.63
CA VAL A 207 10.83 1.26 5.67
C VAL A 207 11.92 0.69 6.57
N SER A 208 11.57 0.41 7.81
CA SER A 208 12.39 -0.38 8.73
C SER A 208 11.75 -1.74 8.96
N TYR A 209 12.53 -2.79 8.81
CA TYR A 209 12.09 -4.18 8.99
C TYR A 209 12.90 -4.91 10.08
N ARG A 210 13.91 -4.25 10.68
CA ARG A 210 14.64 -4.75 11.85
C ARG A 210 14.78 -3.69 12.93
N ASN A 211 14.89 -4.19 14.17
CA ASN A 211 15.14 -3.39 15.35
C ASN A 211 16.65 -3.04 15.51
N THR A 212 17.28 -2.56 14.44
CA THR A 212 18.73 -2.33 14.37
C THR A 212 19.04 -1.11 13.52
N SER A 213 20.21 -0.49 13.72
CA SER A 213 20.65 0.71 13.00
C SER A 213 20.88 0.50 11.49
N ASP A 214 20.96 -0.75 11.04
CA ASP A 214 21.10 -1.17 9.64
C ASP A 214 19.78 -1.76 9.08
N GLY A 215 18.68 -1.69 9.85
CA GLY A 215 17.41 -2.34 9.56
C GLY A 215 16.48 -1.61 8.60
N ALA A 216 16.94 -0.52 7.99
CA ALA A 216 16.16 0.29 7.05
C ALA A 216 16.52 -0.01 5.59
N THR A 217 15.52 -0.07 4.73
CA THR A 217 15.68 -0.04 3.28
C THR A 217 14.80 1.05 2.68
N GLY A 218 15.19 1.54 1.52
CA GLY A 218 14.44 2.56 0.82
C GLY A 218 14.89 2.74 -0.61
N VAL A 219 14.00 3.35 -1.37
CA VAL A 219 14.15 3.69 -2.78
C VAL A 219 13.89 5.17 -2.97
N ALA A 220 14.82 5.82 -3.65
CA ALA A 220 14.66 7.20 -4.11
C ALA A 220 14.08 7.22 -5.52
N GLY A 221 13.18 8.16 -5.79
CA GLY A 221 12.68 8.40 -7.14
C GLY A 221 13.74 8.98 -8.07
N THR A 222 13.48 8.91 -9.38
CA THR A 222 14.36 9.44 -10.42
C THR A 222 13.83 10.74 -11.04
N SER A 223 12.51 10.84 -11.22
CA SER A 223 11.85 12.05 -11.74
C SER A 223 11.57 13.09 -10.65
N ILE A 224 11.46 14.37 -11.04
CA ILE A 224 11.16 15.46 -10.10
C ILE A 224 9.65 15.54 -9.83
N ILE A 225 9.26 15.63 -8.56
CA ILE A 225 7.93 16.09 -8.12
C ILE A 225 7.89 17.60 -8.27
N GLN A 226 7.21 18.07 -9.32
CA GLN A 226 7.15 19.49 -9.65
C GLN A 226 6.33 20.26 -8.60
N PRO A 227 6.82 21.41 -8.12
CA PRO A 227 6.01 22.29 -7.29
C PRO A 227 4.76 22.77 -8.04
N ASN A 228 3.73 23.11 -7.27
CA ASN A 228 2.44 23.64 -7.71
C ASN A 228 1.69 22.71 -8.67
N THR A 229 2.06 21.43 -8.72
CA THR A 229 1.39 20.40 -9.52
C THR A 229 0.99 19.24 -8.61
N TRP A 230 -0.27 18.79 -8.72
CA TRP A 230 -0.70 17.57 -8.04
C TRP A 230 0.03 16.37 -8.62
N THR A 231 0.68 15.60 -7.75
CA THR A 231 1.37 14.35 -8.09
C THR A 231 0.85 13.26 -7.16
N HIS A 232 0.36 12.16 -7.73
CA HIS A 232 0.08 10.97 -6.94
C HIS A 232 1.39 10.27 -6.65
N VAL A 233 1.69 10.01 -5.38
CA VAL A 233 2.94 9.37 -4.95
C VAL A 233 2.59 8.14 -4.12
N VAL A 234 3.17 7.00 -4.48
CA VAL A 234 2.95 5.73 -3.78
C VAL A 234 4.28 5.07 -3.47
N GLY A 235 4.49 4.75 -2.20
CA GLY A 235 5.58 3.90 -1.74
C GLY A 235 5.09 2.49 -1.45
N VAL A 236 5.80 1.48 -1.93
CA VAL A 236 5.46 0.06 -1.78
C VAL A 236 6.66 -0.70 -1.25
N TRP A 237 6.44 -1.60 -0.30
CA TRP A 237 7.45 -2.56 0.14
C TRP A 237 6.87 -3.96 0.35
N SER A 238 7.65 -4.98 0.02
CA SER A 238 7.33 -6.39 0.23
C SER A 238 8.55 -7.16 0.79
N SER A 239 8.34 -7.91 1.87
CA SER A 239 9.39 -8.76 2.47
C SER A 239 9.64 -10.04 1.69
N ALA A 240 8.67 -10.48 0.86
CA ALA A 240 8.67 -11.76 0.16
C ALA A 240 9.73 -11.78 -0.96
N ASP A 241 9.86 -10.66 -1.67
CA ASP A 241 10.83 -10.43 -2.76
C ASP A 241 11.89 -9.38 -2.39
N GLY A 242 11.80 -8.76 -1.20
CA GLY A 242 12.72 -7.71 -0.76
C GLY A 242 12.62 -6.43 -1.57
N ARG A 243 11.48 -6.19 -2.23
CA ARG A 243 11.27 -5.07 -3.15
C ARG A 243 10.78 -3.84 -2.40
N SER A 244 11.44 -2.71 -2.62
CA SER A 244 10.94 -1.35 -2.33
C SER A 244 10.71 -0.63 -3.66
N ALA A 245 9.56 0.00 -3.85
CA ALA A 245 9.24 0.73 -5.07
C ALA A 245 8.58 2.06 -4.76
N ILE A 246 8.80 3.04 -5.64
CA ILE A 246 8.09 4.31 -5.64
C ILE A 246 7.44 4.52 -7.00
N TYR A 247 6.16 4.89 -6.96
CA TYR A 247 5.34 5.17 -8.12
C TYR A 247 4.92 6.63 -8.11
N LYS A 248 4.79 7.21 -9.30
CA LYS A 248 4.25 8.55 -9.52
C LYS A 248 3.20 8.51 -10.60
N ASN A 249 2.04 9.12 -10.34
CA ASN A 249 0.93 9.20 -11.31
C ASN A 249 0.57 7.83 -11.90
N GLY A 250 0.47 6.81 -11.04
CA GLY A 250 0.13 5.44 -11.43
C GLY A 250 1.25 4.63 -12.11
N LEU A 251 2.45 5.19 -12.31
CA LEU A 251 3.56 4.55 -13.02
C LEU A 251 4.77 4.32 -12.10
N LEU A 252 5.48 3.21 -12.30
CA LEU A 252 6.72 2.94 -11.57
C LEU A 252 7.79 3.98 -11.92
N ASP A 253 8.33 4.67 -10.91
CA ASP A 253 9.38 5.67 -11.09
C ASP A 253 10.76 5.12 -10.74
N ASN A 254 10.85 4.30 -9.70
CA ASN A 254 12.06 3.54 -9.37
C ASN A 254 11.75 2.36 -8.45
N GLU A 255 12.63 1.37 -8.44
CA GLU A 255 12.61 0.26 -7.50
C GLU A 255 14.00 -0.15 -7.03
N ARG A 256 14.02 -0.82 -5.88
CA ARG A 256 15.17 -1.48 -5.30
C ARG A 256 14.75 -2.87 -4.87
N ILE A 257 15.50 -3.87 -5.30
CA ILE A 257 15.33 -5.26 -4.87
C ILE A 257 16.55 -5.61 -4.02
N GLU A 258 16.34 -6.04 -2.77
CA GLU A 258 17.44 -6.52 -1.95
C GLU A 258 18.05 -7.80 -2.51
N THR A 259 19.37 -7.94 -2.39
CA THR A 259 20.09 -9.12 -2.91
C THR A 259 19.81 -10.40 -2.14
N GLN A 260 19.17 -10.30 -0.98
CA GLN A 260 18.70 -11.43 -0.17
C GLN A 260 17.24 -11.21 0.21
N SER A 261 16.45 -12.28 0.18
CA SER A 261 15.08 -12.26 0.69
C SER A 261 15.08 -11.81 2.15
N ILE A 262 14.30 -10.77 2.47
CA ILE A 262 14.22 -10.25 3.84
C ILE A 262 13.49 -11.27 4.74
N ASN A 263 12.37 -11.83 4.25
CA ASN A 263 11.55 -12.85 4.95
C ASN A 263 11.27 -12.52 6.43
N GLN A 264 11.16 -11.23 6.74
CA GLN A 264 10.87 -10.70 8.06
C GLN A 264 9.75 -9.67 7.94
N PRO A 265 8.84 -9.59 8.93
CA PRO A 265 7.80 -8.58 8.92
C PRO A 265 8.41 -7.18 9.06
N LEU A 266 7.61 -6.18 8.68
CA LEU A 266 7.85 -4.79 9.00
C LEU A 266 8.09 -4.65 10.50
N PHE A 267 9.08 -3.84 10.86
CA PHE A 267 9.32 -3.53 12.25
C PHE A 267 8.25 -2.56 12.73
N TYR A 268 7.54 -2.91 13.81
CA TYR A 268 6.49 -2.08 14.39
C TYR A 268 6.91 -1.60 15.78
N ASN A 269 6.72 -0.30 16.04
CA ASN A 269 7.00 0.31 17.33
C ASN A 269 5.91 1.31 17.72
N THR A 270 5.60 1.37 19.01
CA THR A 270 4.58 2.23 19.61
C THR A 270 5.12 3.55 20.20
N SER A 271 6.43 3.80 20.15
CA SER A 271 7.04 4.99 20.76
C SER A 271 6.55 6.29 20.14
N TYR A 272 6.22 6.31 18.84
CA TYR A 272 5.82 7.52 18.13
C TYR A 272 4.61 7.27 17.22
N PRO A 273 3.64 8.19 17.16
CA PRO A 273 2.52 8.07 16.24
C PRO A 273 2.97 8.26 14.79
N ALA A 274 2.17 7.75 13.86
CA ALA A 274 2.23 8.12 12.46
C ALA A 274 1.60 9.51 12.25
N MET A 275 2.14 10.25 11.29
CA MET A 275 1.73 11.62 10.98
C MET A 275 1.58 11.81 9.47
N ILE A 276 0.63 12.66 9.08
CA ILE A 276 0.51 13.21 7.72
C ILE A 276 1.06 14.65 7.75
N GLY A 277 1.81 15.04 6.73
CA GLY A 277 2.46 16.36 6.64
C GLY A 277 3.79 16.48 7.40
N ASN A 278 4.27 15.37 7.97
CA ASN A 278 5.56 15.29 8.66
C ASN A 278 6.16 13.90 8.51
N TRP A 279 7.48 13.78 8.68
CA TRP A 279 8.17 12.49 8.73
C TRP A 279 7.81 11.64 9.95
N GLY A 280 7.42 12.26 11.07
CA GLY A 280 7.12 11.63 12.34
C GLY A 280 7.56 12.50 13.53
N TYR A 281 8.13 11.91 14.58
CA TYR A 281 8.57 12.68 15.75
C TYR A 281 10.00 13.20 15.53
N LEU A 282 10.12 14.40 14.94
CA LEU A 282 11.41 15.03 14.63
C LEU A 282 11.62 16.37 15.34
N TRP A 283 12.88 16.66 15.63
CA TRP A 283 13.36 17.93 16.18
C TRP A 283 13.89 18.79 15.02
N GLY A 284 13.01 19.42 14.24
CA GLY A 284 13.43 20.35 13.17
C GLY A 284 12.32 20.75 12.20
N SER A 285 12.28 22.02 11.80
CA SER A 285 11.25 22.61 10.93
C SER A 285 11.31 22.19 9.46
N ASN A 286 12.42 21.61 8.98
CA ASN A 286 12.62 21.30 7.56
C ASN A 286 11.90 20.04 7.06
N TYR A 287 11.31 19.26 7.96
CA TYR A 287 10.66 17.98 7.66
C TYR A 287 9.13 18.08 7.59
N TYR A 288 8.58 19.23 7.93
CA TYR A 288 7.17 19.54 7.77
C TYR A 288 6.88 19.93 6.32
N MET A 289 5.78 19.39 5.81
CA MET A 289 5.24 19.73 4.50
C MET A 289 4.94 21.22 4.43
N ILE A 290 5.28 21.84 3.30
CA ILE A 290 4.64 23.09 2.86
C ILE A 290 3.95 22.83 1.53
N GLY A 291 2.62 22.85 1.56
CA GLY A 291 1.77 22.58 0.41
C GLY A 291 0.56 21.75 0.79
N TYR A 292 0.06 20.97 -0.16
CA TYR A 292 -1.23 20.29 -0.04
C TYR A 292 -1.05 18.78 -0.07
N ILE A 293 -1.83 18.07 0.74
CA ILE A 293 -1.93 16.60 0.75
C ILE A 293 -3.40 16.22 0.66
N ASP A 294 -3.69 15.19 -0.13
CA ASP A 294 -5.01 14.66 -0.36
C ASP A 294 -5.00 13.12 -0.49
N ASP A 295 -6.14 12.49 -0.27
CA ASP A 295 -6.46 11.10 -0.62
C ASP A 295 -5.47 10.07 -0.04
N VAL A 296 -5.08 10.27 1.22
CA VAL A 296 -4.06 9.47 1.91
C VAL A 296 -4.59 8.07 2.21
N ARG A 297 -3.85 7.03 1.81
CA ARG A 297 -4.17 5.64 2.11
C ARG A 297 -2.94 4.87 2.60
N ILE A 298 -3.15 3.99 3.58
CA ILE A 298 -2.12 3.12 4.16
C ILE A 298 -2.63 1.68 4.13
N TYR A 299 -1.81 0.75 3.63
CA TYR A 299 -2.13 -0.67 3.54
C TYR A 299 -1.08 -1.52 4.25
N ASN A 300 -1.48 -2.64 4.86
CA ASN A 300 -0.58 -3.64 5.47
C ASN A 300 -0.08 -4.69 4.47
N ARG A 301 -0.06 -4.35 3.18
CA ARG A 301 0.42 -5.19 2.08
C ARG A 301 1.04 -4.34 0.98
N ALA A 302 1.83 -4.99 0.14
CA ALA A 302 2.25 -4.40 -1.12
C ALA A 302 1.07 -4.40 -2.11
N LEU A 303 0.76 -3.25 -2.68
CA LEU A 303 -0.16 -3.14 -3.81
C LEU A 303 0.54 -3.52 -5.12
N THR A 304 -0.23 -4.10 -6.02
CA THR A 304 0.13 -4.37 -7.41
C THR A 304 0.10 -3.10 -8.26
N GLU A 305 0.70 -3.14 -9.44
CA GLU A 305 0.69 -2.00 -10.36
C GLU A 305 -0.74 -1.64 -10.82
N ALA A 306 -1.60 -2.64 -11.00
CA ALA A 306 -2.99 -2.42 -11.38
C ALA A 306 -3.79 -1.70 -10.26
N GLU A 307 -3.58 -2.10 -9.00
CA GLU A 307 -4.16 -1.42 -7.83
C GLU A 307 -3.69 0.04 -7.72
N ILE A 308 -2.41 0.29 -7.97
CA ILE A 308 -1.82 1.63 -7.94
C ILE A 308 -2.37 2.48 -9.09
N ASN A 309 -2.55 1.90 -10.27
CA ASN A 309 -3.17 2.58 -11.40
C ASN A 309 -4.63 2.93 -11.10
N GLN A 310 -5.39 2.04 -10.46
CA GLN A 310 -6.76 2.35 -10.02
C GLN A 310 -6.79 3.47 -8.98
N LEU A 311 -5.86 3.49 -8.02
CA LEU A 311 -5.74 4.59 -7.08
C LEU A 311 -5.47 5.95 -7.74
N TYR A 312 -4.72 5.96 -8.85
CA TYR A 312 -4.44 7.17 -9.61
C TYR A 312 -5.66 7.67 -10.40
N ASN A 313 -6.49 6.77 -10.91
CA ASN A 313 -7.66 7.13 -11.73
C ASN A 313 -8.93 7.42 -10.92
N ASN A 314 -8.92 7.16 -9.61
CA ASN A 314 -9.95 7.59 -8.67
C ASN A 314 -9.79 9.07 -8.34
#